data_AF-A0A0C9XUK8-F1
#
_entry.id   AF-A0A0C9XUK8-F1
#
_cell.length_a   1.000
_cell.length_b   1.000
_cell.length_c   1.000
_cell.angle_alpha   90.00
_cell.angle_beta   90.00
_cell.angle_gamma   90.00
#
_symmetry.space_group_name_H-M   'P 1'
#
loop_
_entity.id
_entity.type
_entity.pdbx_description
1 polymer ?
#
loop_
_entity_poly.entity_id
_entity_poly.type
_entity_poly.pdbx_seq_one_letter_code
_entity_poly.pdbx_strand_id
1 'polypeptide(L)'
;MRSFLMILTMLISAMLTSALVARTGPSSVPCVYTCPLKDTVGHTLNADDESNNPINCHYKDGGLCKYSKTTGSVTFDQDNGHCPSKAVCSTVTRRAALPQSPRRNVARQVDAGELKLRKRGKRSV
;
A
#
# COMPACT_ATOMS: atom_id res chain seq x y z
N MET A 1 -46.25 -13.93 -35.54
CA MET A 1 -45.72 -14.23 -34.19
C MET A 1 -44.35 -14.95 -34.18
N ARG A 2 -43.86 -15.51 -35.29
CA ARG A 2 -42.55 -16.19 -35.35
C ARG A 2 -41.33 -15.25 -35.47
N SER A 3 -41.49 -14.07 -36.08
CA SER A 3 -40.38 -13.09 -36.21
C SER A 3 -39.95 -12.45 -34.91
N PHE A 4 -40.86 -12.24 -33.96
CA PHE A 4 -40.51 -11.61 -32.68
C PHE A 4 -39.62 -12.51 -31.80
N LEU A 5 -39.75 -13.84 -31.93
CA LEU A 5 -38.90 -14.79 -31.18
C LEU A 5 -37.44 -14.76 -31.65
N MET A 6 -37.20 -14.58 -32.96
CA MET A 6 -35.85 -14.55 -33.55
C MET A 6 -35.09 -13.27 -33.19
N ILE A 7 -35.80 -12.14 -33.05
CA ILE A 7 -35.20 -10.85 -32.65
C ILE A 7 -34.80 -10.89 -31.17
N LEU A 8 -35.61 -11.52 -30.32
CA LEU A 8 -35.32 -11.64 -28.89
C LEU A 8 -34.09 -12.52 -28.62
N THR A 9 -33.89 -13.60 -29.39
CA THR A 9 -32.72 -14.48 -29.21
C THR A 9 -31.40 -13.84 -29.65
N MET A 10 -31.42 -12.95 -30.64
CA MET A 10 -30.22 -12.24 -31.10
C MET A 10 -29.72 -11.20 -30.10
N LEU A 11 -30.61 -10.58 -29.31
CA LEU A 11 -30.23 -9.59 -28.30
C LEU A 11 -29.58 -10.22 -27.06
N ILE A 12 -29.92 -11.46 -26.73
CA ILE A 12 -29.42 -12.14 -25.51
C ILE A 12 -27.98 -12.66 -25.72
N SER A 13 -27.58 -13.00 -26.94
CA SER A 13 -26.24 -13.53 -27.23
C SER A 13 -25.10 -12.50 -27.17
N ALA A 14 -25.39 -11.20 -27.08
CA ALA A 14 -24.36 -10.15 -27.13
C ALA A 14 -23.75 -9.77 -25.76
N MET A 15 -24.19 -10.39 -24.65
CA MET A 15 -23.86 -9.92 -23.29
C MET A 15 -22.85 -10.78 -22.51
N LEU A 16 -22.29 -11.86 -23.08
CA LEU A 16 -21.39 -12.77 -22.36
C LEU A 16 -19.96 -12.83 -22.92
N THR A 17 -19.23 -11.72 -22.88
CA THR A 17 -17.75 -11.77 -22.94
C THR A 17 -17.12 -10.61 -22.19
N SER A 18 -17.24 -10.62 -20.87
CA SER A 18 -16.36 -9.84 -20.01
C SER A 18 -15.20 -10.74 -19.59
N ALA A 19 -14.14 -10.74 -20.39
CA ALA A 19 -12.90 -11.43 -20.06
C ALA A 19 -12.38 -10.96 -18.69
N LEU A 20 -12.17 -11.90 -17.76
CA LEU A 20 -11.36 -11.66 -16.58
C LEU A 20 -9.91 -11.44 -17.05
N VAL A 21 -9.58 -10.20 -17.40
CA VAL A 21 -8.19 -9.76 -17.44
C VAL A 21 -7.69 -9.83 -16.01
N ALA A 22 -6.84 -10.82 -15.71
CA ALA A 22 -6.05 -10.84 -14.49
C ALA A 22 -5.21 -9.56 -14.48
N ARG A 23 -5.68 -8.53 -13.77
CA ARG A 23 -4.91 -7.33 -13.51
C ARG A 23 -3.71 -7.76 -12.68
N THR A 24 -2.57 -7.94 -13.33
CA THR A 24 -1.27 -7.79 -12.67
C THR A 24 -1.19 -6.31 -12.26
N GLY A 25 -1.85 -5.98 -11.15
CA GLY A 25 -1.84 -4.65 -10.58
C GLY A 25 -0.40 -4.27 -10.26
N PRO A 26 -0.03 -2.98 -10.40
CA PRO A 26 1.28 -2.52 -9.98
C PRO A 26 1.51 -2.99 -8.54
N SER A 27 2.69 -3.55 -8.29
CA SER A 27 3.14 -3.94 -6.96
C SER A 27 2.74 -2.85 -5.96
N SER A 28 2.06 -3.22 -4.87
CA SER A 28 1.57 -2.28 -3.85
C SER A 28 2.73 -1.75 -3.01
N VAL A 29 3.74 -1.20 -3.67
CA VAL A 29 4.78 -0.41 -3.01
C VAL A 29 4.05 0.78 -2.43
N PRO A 30 4.05 0.95 -1.09
CA PRO A 30 3.41 2.09 -0.47
C PRO A 30 4.08 3.37 -0.99
N CYS A 31 3.34 4.10 -1.82
CA CYS A 31 3.68 5.45 -2.24
C CYS A 31 3.34 6.40 -1.09
N VAL A 32 4.30 7.22 -0.68
CA VAL A 32 4.01 8.42 0.11
C VAL A 32 3.96 9.58 -0.87
N TYR A 33 2.78 10.21 -0.98
CA TYR A 33 2.60 11.35 -1.87
C TYR A 33 3.02 12.65 -1.19
N THR A 34 3.78 13.47 -1.90
CA THR A 34 4.29 14.77 -1.46
C THR A 34 3.99 15.85 -2.51
N CYS A 35 4.01 17.11 -2.09
CA CYS A 35 3.80 18.25 -2.98
C CYS A 35 4.89 18.31 -4.06
N PRO A 36 4.53 18.51 -5.34
CA PRO A 36 5.49 18.86 -6.38
C PRO A 36 6.20 20.17 -6.03
N LEU A 37 7.51 20.25 -6.26
CA LEU A 37 8.31 21.45 -5.98
C LEU A 37 7.93 22.67 -6.83
N LYS A 38 7.28 22.44 -7.98
CA LYS A 38 6.79 23.46 -8.88
C LYS A 38 5.43 23.07 -9.47
N ASP A 39 4.63 24.06 -9.81
CA ASP A 39 3.43 23.87 -10.61
C ASP A 39 3.78 23.66 -12.11
N THR A 40 2.78 23.62 -12.99
CA THR A 40 3.01 23.41 -14.43
C THR A 40 3.59 24.63 -15.15
N VAL A 41 3.48 25.83 -14.58
CA VAL A 41 4.01 27.09 -15.14
C VAL A 41 5.35 27.52 -14.52
N GLY A 42 5.81 26.81 -13.49
CA GLY A 42 7.10 26.98 -12.87
C GLY A 42 7.12 27.75 -11.54
N HIS A 43 5.96 28.09 -10.98
CA HIS A 43 5.87 28.67 -9.64
C HIS A 43 6.39 27.69 -8.60
N THR A 44 7.21 28.18 -7.67
CA THR A 44 7.88 27.32 -6.69
C THR A 44 6.98 27.09 -5.48
N LEU A 45 7.01 25.88 -4.92
CA LEU A 45 6.30 25.54 -3.69
C LEU A 45 6.71 26.50 -2.56
N ASN A 46 5.72 27.15 -1.96
CA ASN A 46 5.90 28.12 -0.88
C ASN A 46 5.59 27.52 0.50
N ALA A 47 4.53 26.73 0.58
CA ALA A 47 4.12 26.03 1.79
C ALA A 47 3.35 24.76 1.46
N ASP A 48 3.46 23.77 2.33
CA ASP A 48 2.75 22.50 2.21
C ASP A 48 2.19 22.03 3.56
N ASP A 49 1.06 21.32 3.50
CA ASP A 49 0.55 20.49 4.59
C ASP A 49 0.23 19.09 4.04
N GLU A 50 1.18 18.18 4.25
CA GLU A 50 1.08 16.78 3.84
C GLU A 50 0.53 15.86 4.94
N SER A 51 0.22 16.40 6.12
CA SER A 51 -0.24 15.59 7.27
C SER A 51 -1.66 15.10 7.06
N ASN A 52 -2.49 15.92 6.44
CA ASN A 52 -3.92 15.68 6.23
C ASN A 52 -4.23 15.03 4.87
N ASN A 53 -5.49 14.62 4.68
CA ASN A 53 -6.04 14.25 3.38
C ASN A 53 -7.24 15.17 3.09
N PRO A 54 -7.18 16.02 2.05
CA PRO A 54 -6.14 16.09 1.03
C PRO A 54 -4.84 16.76 1.51
N ILE A 55 -3.74 16.48 0.79
CA ILE A 55 -2.48 17.21 0.89
C ILE A 55 -2.70 18.60 0.31
N ASN A 56 -2.24 19.65 1.00
CA ASN A 56 -2.36 21.04 0.53
C ASN A 56 -0.99 21.55 0.08
N CYS A 57 -0.90 22.05 -1.16
CA CYS A 57 0.33 22.60 -1.74
C CYS A 57 0.06 24.03 -2.19
N HIS A 58 0.72 25.00 -1.55
CA HIS A 58 0.64 26.41 -1.91
C HIS A 58 1.86 26.80 -2.73
N TYR A 59 1.65 27.23 -3.97
CA TYR A 59 2.70 27.71 -4.86
C TYR A 59 2.83 29.23 -4.74
N LYS A 60 4.07 29.73 -4.78
CA LYS A 60 4.34 31.17 -4.80
C LYS A 60 3.85 31.77 -6.11
N ASP A 61 2.88 32.69 -6.04
CA ASP A 61 2.23 33.30 -7.21
C ASP A 61 1.33 32.35 -8.04
N GLY A 62 1.21 31.06 -7.65
CA GLY A 62 0.43 30.01 -8.30
C GLY A 62 -0.67 29.39 -7.43
N GLY A 63 -1.18 30.10 -6.43
CA GLY A 63 -2.37 29.65 -5.68
C GLY A 63 -2.23 28.32 -4.91
N LEU A 64 -3.35 27.62 -4.74
CA LEU A 64 -3.48 26.39 -3.94
C LEU A 64 -3.89 25.20 -4.79
N CYS A 65 -3.10 24.14 -4.73
CA CYS A 65 -3.41 22.83 -5.29
C CYS A 65 -3.60 21.82 -4.15
N LYS A 66 -4.66 20.99 -4.23
CA LYS A 66 -4.86 19.89 -3.27
C LYS A 66 -4.82 18.55 -3.96
N TYR A 67 -4.24 17.56 -3.27
CA TYR A 67 -4.04 16.22 -3.81
C TYR A 67 -4.58 15.14 -2.86
N SER A 68 -5.11 14.07 -3.42
CA SER A 68 -5.48 12.88 -2.67
C SER A 68 -4.22 12.20 -2.11
N LYS A 69 -4.16 12.00 -0.79
CA LYS A 69 -3.08 11.26 -0.14
C LYS A 69 -3.06 9.77 -0.49
N THR A 70 -4.14 9.25 -1.08
CA THR A 70 -4.28 7.84 -1.48
C THR A 70 -3.90 7.61 -2.95
N THR A 71 -4.28 8.53 -3.84
CA THR A 71 -4.12 8.34 -5.30
C THR A 71 -3.12 9.31 -5.94
N GLY A 72 -2.68 10.32 -5.19
CA GLY A 72 -1.88 11.43 -5.67
C GLY A 72 -2.60 12.36 -6.64
N SER A 73 -3.87 12.11 -6.98
CA SER A 73 -4.60 12.90 -7.98
C SER A 73 -5.00 14.26 -7.42
N VAL A 74 -5.00 15.30 -8.28
CA VAL A 74 -5.54 16.60 -7.92
C VAL A 74 -7.01 16.47 -7.53
N THR A 75 -7.40 17.01 -6.40
CA THR A 75 -8.78 17.04 -5.88
C THR A 75 -9.34 18.45 -5.86
N PHE A 76 -8.49 19.46 -5.91
CA PHE A 76 -8.86 20.87 -5.97
C PHE A 76 -7.73 21.68 -6.62
N ASP A 77 -8.11 22.62 -7.48
CA ASP A 77 -7.21 23.49 -8.24
C ASP A 77 -7.72 24.94 -8.11
N GLN A 78 -6.90 25.79 -7.50
CA GLN A 78 -7.09 27.23 -7.42
C GLN A 78 -5.95 28.00 -8.09
N ASP A 79 -5.29 27.36 -9.06
CA ASP A 79 -4.16 27.87 -9.82
C ASP A 79 -4.53 28.02 -11.31
N ASN A 80 -5.81 28.31 -11.59
CA ASN A 80 -6.33 28.48 -12.95
C ASN A 80 -6.05 27.29 -13.90
N GLY A 81 -5.94 26.06 -13.37
CA GLY A 81 -5.64 24.87 -14.19
C GLY A 81 -4.15 24.53 -14.28
N HIS A 82 -3.28 25.24 -13.57
CA HIS A 82 -1.83 25.00 -13.62
C HIS A 82 -1.32 24.04 -12.54
N CYS A 83 -2.20 23.48 -11.72
CA CYS A 83 -1.82 22.41 -10.80
C CYS A 83 -1.32 21.18 -11.55
N PRO A 84 -0.16 20.60 -11.16
CA PRO A 84 0.26 19.29 -11.64
C PRO A 84 -0.85 18.25 -11.51
N SER A 85 -0.97 17.34 -12.48
CA SER A 85 -2.04 16.33 -12.47
C SER A 85 -1.87 15.28 -11.36
N LYS A 86 -0.64 15.14 -10.85
CA LYS A 86 -0.25 14.19 -9.80
C LYS A 86 0.73 14.81 -8.81
N ALA A 87 0.52 14.49 -7.53
CA ALA A 87 1.51 14.62 -6.48
C ALA A 87 2.69 13.66 -6.70
N VAL A 88 3.85 13.97 -6.13
CA VAL A 88 5.06 13.16 -6.28
C VAL A 88 4.94 11.92 -5.40
N CYS A 89 4.98 10.72 -5.98
CA CYS A 89 5.11 9.49 -5.20
C CYS A 89 6.58 9.25 -4.86
N SER A 90 6.91 9.27 -3.58
CA SER A 90 8.15 8.70 -3.06
C SER A 90 7.89 7.24 -2.66
N THR A 91 8.53 6.31 -3.37
CA THR A 91 8.50 4.89 -2.99
C THR A 91 9.41 4.68 -1.79
N VAL A 92 8.86 4.23 -0.67
CA VAL A 92 9.68 3.75 0.44
C VAL A 92 10.25 2.41 0.03
N THR A 93 11.50 2.39 -0.45
CA THR A 93 12.28 1.14 -0.54
C THR A 93 12.37 0.58 0.86
N ARG A 94 11.67 -0.52 1.15
CA ARG A 94 11.90 -1.26 2.39
C ARG A 94 13.39 -1.59 2.38
N ARG A 95 14.11 -1.14 3.42
CA ARG A 95 15.51 -1.57 3.64
C ARG A 95 15.53 -3.09 3.50
N ALA A 96 16.44 -3.59 2.67
CA ALA A 96 16.60 -5.03 2.49
C ALA A 96 16.65 -5.69 3.87
N ALA A 97 15.88 -6.77 4.05
CA ALA A 97 15.92 -7.51 5.29
C ALA A 97 17.39 -7.88 5.56
N LEU A 98 17.89 -7.47 6.72
CA LEU A 98 19.23 -7.87 7.14
C LEU A 98 19.33 -9.40 7.08
N PRO A 99 20.46 -9.96 6.64
CA PRO A 99 20.63 -11.41 6.59
C PRO A 99 20.29 -11.99 7.96
N GLN A 100 19.29 -12.89 7.99
CA GLN A 100 18.96 -13.63 9.21
C GLN A 100 20.19 -14.42 9.62
N SER A 101 20.61 -14.26 10.88
CA SER A 101 21.68 -15.08 11.43
C SER A 101 21.30 -16.56 11.31
N PRO A 102 22.26 -17.45 11.03
CA PRO A 102 22.00 -18.88 10.97
C PRO A 102 21.34 -19.33 12.27
N ARG A 103 20.09 -19.81 12.20
CA ARG A 103 19.46 -20.50 13.33
C ARG A 103 20.28 -21.74 13.61
N ARG A 104 21.10 -21.70 14.66
CA ARG A 104 21.76 -22.87 15.20
C ARG A 104 20.67 -23.77 15.77
N ASN A 105 20.31 -24.83 15.03
CA ASN A 105 19.45 -25.90 15.51
C ASN A 105 20.19 -26.65 16.62
N VAL A 106 20.29 -26.05 17.82
CA VAL A 106 20.66 -26.77 19.02
C VAL A 106 19.38 -27.41 19.52
N ALA A 107 19.11 -28.61 19.03
CA ALA A 107 18.21 -29.52 19.71
C ALA A 107 18.74 -29.69 21.13
N ARG A 108 18.04 -29.13 22.11
CA ARG A 108 18.32 -29.35 23.52
C ARG A 108 17.92 -30.81 23.79
N GLN A 109 18.87 -31.74 23.66
CA GLN A 109 18.73 -33.07 24.24
C GLN A 109 18.58 -32.87 25.75
N VAL A 110 17.36 -33.05 26.23
CA VAL A 110 17.09 -33.19 27.67
C VAL A 110 17.37 -34.64 27.99
N ASP A 111 18.57 -34.93 28.48
CA ASP A 111 18.90 -36.23 29.03
C ASP A 111 18.05 -36.47 30.29
N ALA A 112 17.05 -37.34 30.16
CA ALA A 112 16.30 -37.89 31.27
C ALA A 112 17.16 -38.95 31.97
N GLY A 113 18.14 -38.51 32.75
CA GLY A 113 18.99 -39.36 33.59
C GLY A 113 18.45 -39.48 35.02
N GLU A 114 17.67 -40.52 35.27
CA GLU A 114 17.53 -41.28 36.53
C GLU A 114 17.58 -40.50 37.88
N LEU A 115 16.41 -40.05 38.35
CA LEU A 115 16.18 -39.70 39.76
C LEU A 115 16.19 -41.00 40.61
N LYS A 116 17.39 -41.47 40.97
CA LYS A 116 17.56 -42.64 41.82
C LYS A 116 17.24 -42.29 43.28
N LEU A 117 16.05 -42.69 43.69
CA LEU A 117 15.56 -42.82 45.06
C LEU A 117 16.62 -43.47 45.99
N ARG A 118 17.06 -42.77 47.03
CA ARG A 118 17.61 -43.41 48.24
C ARG A 118 16.96 -42.86 49.51
N LYS A 119 16.12 -43.75 50.06
CA LYS A 119 15.37 -43.72 51.31
C LYS A 119 16.32 -43.90 52.51
N ARG A 120 15.81 -43.55 53.71
CA ARG A 120 16.16 -44.05 55.07
C ARG A 120 17.21 -43.18 55.81
N GLY A 121 17.00 -42.58 56.98
CA GLY A 121 15.97 -42.68 58.04
C GLY A 121 16.66 -42.65 59.42
N LYS A 122 15.95 -42.19 60.47
CA LYS A 122 16.29 -42.20 61.92
C LYS A 122 17.28 -41.14 62.41
N ARG A 123 17.21 -40.57 63.62
CA ARG A 123 16.27 -40.54 64.78
C ARG A 123 16.89 -39.53 65.79
N SER A 124 16.05 -38.95 66.63
CA SER A 124 16.33 -38.15 67.83
C SER A 124 17.64 -38.46 68.56
N VAL A 125 18.33 -37.42 69.06
CA VAL A 125 18.32 -36.97 70.48
C VAL A 125 18.48 -35.46 70.50
#